data_AF-A0ABC9VGG0-F1
#
_entry.id   AF-A0ABC9VGG0-F1
#
_cell.length_a   1.000
_cell.length_b   1.000
_cell.length_c   1.000
_cell.angle_alpha   90.00
_cell.angle_beta   90.00
_cell.angle_gamma   90.00
#
_symmetry.space_group_name_H-M   'P 1'
#
loop_
_entity.id
_entity.type
_entity.pdbx_description
1 polymer ?
#
loop_
_entity_poly.entity_id
_entity_poly.type
_entity_poly.pdbx_seq_one_letter_code
_entity_poly.pdbx_strand_id
1 'polypeptide(L)'
;MNQTTIFDFLEGEKPDEQLMERFAKLFPEWEVLGYVKDWEWGKSDDYKLVIHRDGIYKWVRVELYHDGRSCAGYTQRTDFEPHWFEWYEQHKRHWVWRSLEDRNRVYEIAMKNRHS
;
A
#
# COMPACT_ATOMS: atom_id res chain seq x y z
N MET A 1 -20.29 -19.54 -15.52
CA MET A 1 -19.16 -18.77 -16.06
C MET A 1 -18.42 -18.21 -14.87
N ASN A 2 -17.30 -18.81 -14.48
CA ASN A 2 -16.45 -18.26 -13.43
C ASN A 2 -15.58 -17.17 -14.07
N GLN A 3 -15.87 -15.91 -13.74
CA GLN A 3 -14.89 -14.84 -13.90
C GLN A 3 -13.78 -15.13 -12.90
N THR A 4 -12.67 -15.68 -13.37
CA THR A 4 -11.41 -15.67 -12.64
C THR A 4 -11.07 -14.21 -12.42
N THR A 5 -11.35 -13.70 -11.22
CA THR A 5 -10.95 -12.35 -10.87
C THR A 5 -9.45 -12.36 -10.63
N ILE A 6 -8.76 -11.29 -11.03
CA ILE A 6 -7.30 -11.11 -10.86
C ILE A 6 -6.85 -11.31 -9.39
N PHE A 7 -7.78 -11.42 -8.45
CA PHE A 7 -7.61 -11.54 -7.00
C PHE A 7 -7.47 -12.97 -6.46
N ASP A 8 -7.56 -14.01 -7.30
CA ASP A 8 -7.41 -15.43 -6.89
C ASP A 8 -5.94 -15.85 -6.65
N PHE A 9 -4.99 -14.97 -6.93
CA PHE A 9 -3.60 -15.13 -6.50
C PHE A 9 -3.37 -14.20 -5.31
N LEU A 10 -3.26 -14.74 -4.08
CA LEU A 10 -2.52 -14.17 -2.94
C LEU A 10 -2.74 -14.97 -1.63
N GLU A 11 -2.93 -16.29 -1.70
CA GLU A 11 -2.37 -17.15 -0.64
C GLU A 11 -0.85 -17.22 -0.91
N GLY A 12 -0.04 -16.26 -0.47
CA GLY A 12 1.38 -16.33 -0.80
C GLY A 12 2.31 -15.34 -0.11
N GLU A 13 2.08 -14.05 -0.24
CA GLU A 13 3.08 -13.07 0.19
C GLU A 13 2.74 -12.52 1.57
N LYS A 14 3.39 -13.11 2.59
CA LYS A 14 3.36 -12.54 3.94
C LYS A 14 4.09 -11.20 3.93
N PRO A 15 3.55 -10.16 4.60
CA PRO A 15 4.27 -8.90 4.79
C PRO A 15 5.65 -9.15 5.39
N ASP A 16 6.66 -8.44 4.88
CA ASP A 16 7.95 -8.37 5.53
C ASP A 16 7.81 -7.64 6.87
N GLU A 17 7.99 -8.36 7.97
CA GLU A 17 7.82 -7.84 9.32
C GLU A 17 8.74 -6.65 9.62
N GLN A 18 10.00 -6.68 9.16
CA GLN A 18 10.95 -5.59 9.39
C GLN A 18 10.55 -4.33 8.62
N LEU A 19 10.03 -4.53 7.40
CA LEU A 19 9.57 -3.44 6.57
C LEU A 19 8.30 -2.80 7.15
N MET A 20 7.35 -3.64 7.59
CA MET A 20 6.12 -3.19 8.27
C MET A 20 6.43 -2.43 9.56
N GLU A 21 7.39 -2.90 10.36
CA GLU A 21 7.85 -2.17 11.55
C GLU A 21 8.47 -0.82 11.20
N ARG A 22 9.29 -0.73 10.15
CA ARG A 22 9.83 0.57 9.68
C ARG A 22 8.72 1.50 9.24
N PHE A 23 7.72 1.01 8.51
CA PHE A 23 6.58 1.82 8.10
C PHE A 23 5.74 2.29 9.29
N ALA A 24 5.44 1.42 10.26
CA ALA A 24 4.68 1.79 11.44
C ALA A 24 5.37 2.90 12.26
N LYS A 25 6.71 2.88 12.35
CA LYS A 25 7.49 3.94 13.02
C LYS A 25 7.39 5.30 12.32
N LEU A 26 7.14 5.34 11.01
CA LEU A 26 6.97 6.58 10.24
C LEU A 26 5.60 7.24 10.45
N PHE A 27 4.58 6.46 10.79
CA PHE A 27 3.22 6.96 10.99
C PHE A 27 2.71 6.58 12.38
N PRO A 28 3.23 7.21 13.45
CA PRO A 28 2.70 7.00 14.79
C PRO A 28 1.19 7.22 14.81
N GLU A 29 0.46 6.34 15.50
CA GLU A 29 -1.01 6.35 15.60
C GLU A 29 -1.78 5.99 14.32
N TRP A 30 -1.11 5.61 13.23
CA TRP A 30 -1.75 5.07 12.04
C TRP A 30 -1.41 3.60 11.87
N GLU A 31 -2.39 2.84 11.40
CA GLU A 31 -2.18 1.46 10.98
C GLU A 31 -1.66 1.42 9.55
N VAL A 32 -0.58 0.69 9.31
CA VAL A 32 -0.11 0.37 7.95
C VAL A 32 -0.87 -0.87 7.47
N LEU A 33 -1.67 -0.72 6.42
CA LEU A 33 -2.56 -1.76 5.92
C LEU A 33 -1.98 -2.57 4.77
N GLY A 34 -1.11 -1.94 3.98
CA GLY A 34 -0.43 -2.56 2.86
C GLY A 34 0.56 -1.62 2.19
N TYR A 35 1.43 -2.19 1.37
CA TYR A 35 2.45 -1.45 0.64
C TYR A 35 2.74 -2.08 -0.72
N VAL A 36 3.34 -1.29 -1.61
CA VAL A 36 3.96 -1.76 -2.85
C VAL A 36 5.29 -1.04 -3.04
N LYS A 37 6.30 -1.76 -3.51
CA LYS A 37 7.55 -1.15 -3.97
C LYS A 37 7.30 -0.45 -5.31
N ASP A 38 7.49 0.86 -5.34
CA ASP A 38 7.28 1.68 -6.53
C ASP A 38 8.55 1.80 -7.37
N TRP A 39 9.68 2.11 -6.74
CA TRP A 39 10.93 2.31 -7.45
C TRP A 39 12.14 2.01 -6.56
N GLU A 40 13.21 1.51 -7.16
CA GLU A 40 14.51 1.34 -6.52
C GLU A 40 15.48 2.41 -7.00
N TRP A 41 15.99 3.20 -6.06
CA TRP A 41 17.06 4.16 -6.29
C TRP A 41 18.38 3.55 -5.82
N GLY A 42 19.50 4.08 -6.32
CA GLY A 42 20.82 3.58 -5.92
C GLY A 42 21.17 3.73 -4.43
N LYS A 43 20.38 4.49 -3.65
CA LYS A 43 20.60 4.70 -2.20
C LYS A 43 19.34 4.53 -1.34
N SER A 44 18.20 4.28 -1.97
CA SER A 44 16.90 4.28 -1.30
C SER A 44 15.86 3.54 -2.14
N ASP A 45 14.74 3.20 -1.53
CA ASP A 45 13.61 2.56 -2.18
C ASP A 45 12.35 3.37 -1.92
N ASP A 46 11.58 3.62 -2.98
CA ASP A 46 10.27 4.23 -2.91
C ASP A 46 9.19 3.18 -2.73
N TYR A 47 8.28 3.46 -1.82
CA TYR A 47 7.10 2.68 -1.55
C TYR A 47 5.85 3.55 -1.63
N LYS A 48 4.74 2.93 -2.04
CA LYS A 48 3.40 3.45 -1.73
C LYS A 48 2.81 2.60 -0.63
N LEU A 49 2.14 3.24 0.32
CA LEU A 49 1.47 2.59 1.43
C LEU A 49 0.01 3.03 1.45
N VAL A 50 -0.83 2.16 1.99
CA VAL A 50 -2.15 2.57 2.50
C VAL A 50 -2.10 2.53 4.02
N ILE A 51 -2.44 3.66 4.63
CA ILE A 51 -2.52 3.81 6.09
C ILE A 51 -3.92 4.18 6.52
N HIS A 52 -4.28 3.81 7.74
CA HIS A 52 -5.61 4.02 8.32
C HIS A 52 -5.54 4.57 9.74
N ARG A 53 -6.44 5.52 10.04
CA ARG A 53 -6.71 6.00 11.40
C ARG A 53 -8.14 6.49 11.49
N ASP A 54 -8.89 6.03 12.48
CA ASP A 54 -10.23 6.52 12.82
C ASP A 54 -11.20 6.63 11.62
N GLY A 55 -11.17 5.64 10.72
CA GLY A 55 -12.01 5.60 9.51
C GLY A 55 -11.47 6.41 8.33
N ILE A 56 -10.36 7.13 8.50
CA ILE A 56 -9.68 7.86 7.45
C ILE A 56 -8.61 6.96 6.82
N TYR A 57 -8.66 6.83 5.50
CA TYR A 57 -7.69 6.08 4.71
C TYR A 57 -6.85 7.04 3.89
N LYS A 58 -5.54 6.80 3.87
CA LYS A 58 -4.62 7.58 3.05
C LYS A 58 -3.72 6.68 2.24
N TRP A 59 -3.58 7.03 0.97
CA TRP A 59 -2.49 6.61 0.13
C TRP A 59 -1.30 7.55 0.36
N VAL A 60 -0.15 7.00 0.73
CA VAL A 60 1.04 7.80 1.05
C VAL A 60 2.27 7.28 0.32
N ARG A 61 3.18 8.17 -0.06
CA ARG A 61 4.53 7.78 -0.52
C ARG A 61 5.48 7.71 0.67
N VAL A 62 6.39 6.75 0.67
CA VAL A 62 7.49 6.64 1.64
C VAL A 62 8.78 6.34 0.90
N GLU A 63 9.89 6.91 1.37
CA GLU A 63 11.23 6.58 0.90
C GLU A 63 12.03 5.95 2.06
N LEU A 64 12.59 4.76 1.84
CA LEU A 64 13.46 4.09 2.79
C LEU A 64 14.89 4.08 2.26
N TYR A 65 15.82 4.70 2.99
CA TYR A 65 17.23 4.72 2.60
C TYR A 65 17.93 3.42 3.04
N HIS A 66 18.90 2.98 2.24
CA HIS A 66 19.70 1.78 2.49
C HIS A 66 20.61 1.93 3.72
N ASP A 67 20.91 3.17 4.12
CA ASP A 67 21.64 3.49 5.35
C ASP A 67 20.78 3.49 6.63
N GLY A 68 19.52 3.07 6.52
CA GLY A 68 18.60 2.95 7.65
C GLY A 68 17.69 4.16 7.86
N ARG A 69 17.97 5.32 7.24
CA ARG A 69 17.07 6.48 7.31
C ARG A 69 15.75 6.21 6.60
N SER A 70 14.71 6.95 6.96
CA SER A 70 13.37 6.79 6.38
C SER A 70 12.68 8.14 6.33
N CYS A 71 11.89 8.37 5.29
CA CYS A 71 11.17 9.61 5.07
C CYS A 71 9.73 9.30 4.65
N ALA A 72 8.75 9.79 5.42
CA ALA A 72 7.38 9.84 4.94
C ALA A 72 7.30 10.92 3.86
N GLY A 73 6.93 10.53 2.64
CA GLY A 73 6.84 11.43 1.51
C GLY A 73 5.74 12.48 1.68
N TYR A 74 5.93 13.64 1.06
CA TYR A 74 4.99 14.77 1.11
C TYR A 74 3.65 14.50 0.42
N THR A 75 3.54 13.43 -0.39
CA THR A 75 2.30 13.07 -1.07
C THR A 75 1.46 12.15 -0.18
N GLN A 76 0.33 12.68 0.28
CA GLN A 76 -0.73 11.93 0.95
C GLN A 76 -2.07 12.24 0.27
N ARG A 77 -2.88 11.22 0.01
CA ARG A 77 -4.13 11.34 -0.73
C ARG A 77 -5.21 10.50 -0.09
N THR A 78 -6.39 11.06 0.10
CA THR A 78 -7.59 10.33 0.56
C THR A 78 -8.50 9.92 -0.60
N ASP A 79 -8.23 10.43 -1.80
CA ASP A 79 -9.00 10.28 -3.05
C ASP A 79 -8.39 9.21 -3.97
N PHE A 80 -7.74 8.20 -3.40
CA PHE A 80 -7.18 7.10 -4.19
C PHE A 80 -8.29 6.24 -4.81
N GLU A 81 -8.03 5.71 -5.99
CA GLU A 81 -9.01 4.97 -6.79
C GLU A 81 -8.52 3.54 -7.10
N PRO A 82 -9.42 2.61 -7.50
CA PRO A 82 -9.07 1.23 -7.79
C PRO A 82 -7.99 1.11 -8.87
N HIS A 83 -8.06 1.97 -9.89
CA HIS A 83 -7.14 1.96 -11.02
C HIS A 83 -5.68 2.21 -10.60
N TRP A 84 -5.43 2.84 -9.45
CA TRP A 84 -4.06 3.02 -8.94
C TRP A 84 -3.46 1.70 -8.49
N PHE A 85 -4.23 0.86 -7.80
CA PHE A 85 -3.75 -0.47 -7.40
C PHE A 85 -3.58 -1.37 -8.62
N GLU A 86 -4.55 -1.37 -9.54
CA GLU A 86 -4.49 -2.13 -10.79
C GLU A 86 -3.27 -1.78 -11.63
N TRP A 87 -2.90 -0.49 -11.68
CA TRP A 87 -1.71 -0.05 -12.41
C TRP A 87 -0.44 -0.73 -11.89
N TYR A 88 -0.25 -0.83 -10.58
CA TYR A 88 0.92 -1.52 -10.00
C TYR A 88 0.93 -3.01 -10.33
N GLU A 89 -0.21 -3.69 -10.19
CA GLU A 89 -0.35 -5.12 -10.53
C GLU A 89 -0.03 -5.40 -12.00
N GLN A 90 -0.53 -4.56 -12.92
CA GLN A 90 -0.25 -4.66 -14.36
C GLN A 90 1.24 -4.46 -14.69
N HIS A 91 1.97 -3.71 -13.87
CA HIS A 91 3.41 -3.49 -14.01
C HIS A 91 4.26 -4.48 -13.20
N LYS A 92 3.67 -5.61 -12.76
CA LYS A 92 4.34 -6.66 -11.96
C LYS A 92 4.90 -6.15 -10.63
N ARG A 93 4.27 -5.12 -10.07
CA ARG A 93 4.55 -4.58 -8.75
C ARG A 93 3.35 -4.96 -7.88
N HIS A 94 3.49 -6.05 -7.13
CA HIS A 94 2.38 -6.60 -6.36
C HIS A 94 2.19 -5.84 -5.05
N TRP A 95 0.94 -5.52 -4.72
CA TRP A 95 0.62 -5.00 -3.40
C TRP A 95 0.70 -6.10 -2.36
N VAL A 96 1.47 -5.84 -1.32
CA VAL A 96 1.57 -6.67 -0.13
C VAL A 96 0.64 -6.11 0.93
N TRP A 97 -0.32 -6.92 1.37
CA TRP A 97 -1.35 -6.52 2.31
C TRP A 97 -1.13 -7.16 3.68
N ARG A 98 -1.36 -6.40 4.75
CA ARG A 98 -1.30 -6.90 6.13
C ARG A 98 -2.26 -8.08 6.33
N SER A 99 -3.44 -8.01 5.74
CA SER A 99 -4.42 -9.09 5.72
C SER A 99 -5.35 -8.98 4.50
N LEU A 100 -6.07 -10.07 4.21
CA LEU A 100 -7.12 -10.09 3.20
C LEU A 100 -8.27 -9.11 3.55
N GLU A 101 -8.60 -8.99 4.84
CA GLU A 101 -9.64 -8.07 5.32
C GLU A 101 -9.23 -6.62 5.09
N ASP A 102 -7.97 -6.26 5.38
CA ASP A 102 -7.44 -4.92 5.13
C ASP A 102 -7.51 -4.55 3.65
N ARG A 103 -7.09 -5.47 2.76
CA ARG A 103 -7.20 -5.29 1.31
C ARG A 103 -8.64 -4.97 0.92
N ASN A 104 -9.59 -5.82 1.32
CA ASN A 104 -10.99 -5.67 0.93
C ASN A 104 -11.57 -4.33 1.41
N ARG A 105 -11.29 -3.93 2.65
CA ARG A 105 -11.71 -2.62 3.19
C ARG A 105 -11.13 -1.45 2.39
N VAL A 106 -9.84 -1.50 2.04
CA VAL A 106 -9.20 -0.46 1.23
C VAL A 106 -9.83 -0.35 -0.16
N TYR A 107 -10.10 -1.49 -0.81
CA TYR A 107 -10.75 -1.51 -2.12
C TYR A 107 -12.19 -0.97 -2.07
N GLU A 108 -12.96 -1.25 -1.02
CA GLU A 108 -14.29 -0.65 -0.83
C GLU A 108 -14.22 0.88 -0.75
N ILE A 109 -13.23 1.43 -0.05
CA ILE A 109 -13.02 2.88 0.02
C ILE A 109 -12.60 3.45 -1.34
N ALA A 110 -11.68 2.80 -2.04
CA ALA A 110 -11.26 3.22 -3.37
C ALA A 110 -12.45 3.27 -4.35
N MET A 111 -13.33 2.27 -4.31
CA MET A 111 -14.55 2.23 -5.13
C MET A 111 -15.50 3.39 -4.82
N LYS A 112 -15.61 3.83 -3.55
CA LYS A 112 -16.41 5.01 -3.18
C LYS A 112 -15.79 6.29 -3.74
N ASN A 113 -14.48 6.43 -3.69
CA ASN A 113 -13.76 7.61 -4.20
C ASN A 113 -13.95 7.82 -5.71
N ARG A 114 -14.05 6.73 -6.49
CA ARG A 114 -14.31 6.80 -7.94
C ARG A 114 -15.61 7.53 -8.31
N HIS A 115 -16.56 7.57 -7.38
CA HIS A 115 -17.89 8.17 -7.59
C HIS A 115 -18.07 9.50 -6.84
N SER A 116 -17.03 10.01 -6.18
CA SER A 116 -17.03 11.31 -5.49
C SER A 116 -16.62 12.46 -6.40
#